data_AF-U2A6X8-F1
#
_entry.id   AF-U2A6X8-F1
#
_cell.length_a   1.000
_cell.length_b   1.000
_cell.length_c   1.000
_cell.angle_alpha   90.00
_cell.angle_beta   90.00
_cell.angle_gamma   90.00
#
_symmetry.space_group_name_H-M   'P 1'
#
loop_
_entity.id
_entity.type
_entity.pdbx_description
1 polymer ?
#
loop_
_entity_poly.entity_id
_entity_poly.type
_entity_poly.pdbx_seq_one_letter_code
_entity_poly.pdbx_strand_id
1 'polypeptide(L)'
;KIEAIGTPLKDWNVNIYRGILTGYNDAFIIDKAKKEEILANCQSEEERKKTDELIRPILRGRDIKRYGYEFADLYLLFIPWHFPLHQRTPEIKGASKEAEKAFENQYPAIYNHLLQYKEELSNRNKAETGIRYEWYALQRWGANYWEDFFKEKLLYSEIVREPQFFLDKNGQFFAEATTFIMTGENLEYLYHLLHSKTITYFFKTFYAGGGLGSDGYRYKKVFLEKLPIPKPILSISLEESAIENSIYKLYGFSEEEIKFIENQK
;
A
#
# COMPACT_ATOMS: atom_id res chain seq x y z
N LYS A 1 27.07 -1.36 -15.12
CA LYS A 1 27.43 -1.28 -13.68
C LYS A 1 26.30 -1.80 -12.78
N ILE A 2 25.08 -1.24 -12.84
CA ILE A 2 23.96 -1.70 -11.99
C ILE A 2 23.68 -3.21 -12.07
N GLU A 3 23.56 -3.78 -13.28
CA GLU A 3 23.28 -5.22 -13.46
C GLU A 3 24.42 -6.14 -13.01
N ALA A 4 25.67 -5.66 -13.02
CA ALA A 4 26.83 -6.46 -12.64
C ALA A 4 26.98 -6.62 -11.11
N ILE A 5 26.37 -5.71 -10.35
CA ILE A 5 26.49 -5.66 -8.88
C ILE A 5 25.14 -5.92 -8.20
N GLY A 6 24.04 -5.52 -8.83
CA GLY A 6 22.69 -5.65 -8.30
C GLY A 6 22.04 -7.01 -8.58
N THR A 7 21.11 -7.38 -7.70
CA THR A 7 20.17 -8.49 -7.90
C THR A 7 18.79 -7.90 -8.16
N PRO A 8 18.05 -8.33 -9.20
CA PRO A 8 16.68 -7.84 -9.46
C PRO A 8 15.78 -8.00 -8.24
N LEU A 9 14.96 -7.00 -7.90
CA LEU A 9 14.11 -7.03 -6.71
C LEU A 9 13.17 -8.25 -6.62
N LYS A 10 12.72 -8.81 -7.74
CA LYS A 10 11.95 -10.08 -7.77
C LYS A 10 12.71 -11.28 -7.20
N ASP A 11 14.04 -11.23 -7.21
CA ASP A 11 14.94 -12.26 -6.71
C ASP A 11 15.46 -11.90 -5.29
N TRP A 12 14.87 -10.87 -4.66
CA TRP A 12 15.01 -10.60 -3.23
C TRP A 12 13.93 -11.30 -2.43
N ASN A 13 14.16 -11.45 -1.12
CA ASN A 13 13.14 -11.92 -0.20
C ASN A 13 12.17 -10.78 0.16
N VAL A 14 11.51 -10.22 -0.87
CA VAL A 14 10.49 -9.18 -0.73
C VAL A 14 9.30 -9.49 -1.64
N ASN A 15 8.12 -9.06 -1.21
CA ASN A 15 6.88 -9.18 -1.97
C ASN A 15 6.26 -7.80 -2.16
N ILE A 16 5.75 -7.53 -3.36
CA ILE A 16 5.08 -6.27 -3.68
C ILE A 16 3.60 -6.55 -3.95
N TYR A 17 2.72 -5.85 -3.25
CA TYR A 17 1.27 -5.97 -3.41
C TYR A 17 0.62 -4.61 -3.65
N ARG A 18 -0.47 -4.62 -4.41
CA ARG A 18 -1.33 -3.44 -4.55
C ARG A 18 -2.10 -3.21 -3.25
N GLY A 19 -2.39 -1.95 -2.95
CA GLY A 19 -3.32 -1.57 -1.90
C GLY A 19 -4.77 -2.04 -2.13
N ILE A 20 -5.61 -1.74 -1.15
CA ILE A 20 -7.00 -2.16 -1.08
C ILE A 20 -7.82 -1.48 -2.17
N LEU A 21 -8.59 -2.26 -2.92
CA LEU A 21 -9.60 -1.74 -3.84
C LEU A 21 -10.96 -1.76 -3.15
N THR A 22 -11.47 -0.58 -2.80
CA THR A 22 -12.78 -0.44 -2.16
C THR A 22 -13.91 -0.73 -3.14
N GLY A 23 -13.77 -0.30 -4.39
CA GLY A 23 -14.82 -0.32 -5.43
C GLY A 23 -15.82 0.84 -5.32
N TYR A 24 -15.82 1.60 -4.23
CA TYR A 24 -16.58 2.85 -4.05
C TYR A 24 -16.03 3.61 -2.84
N ASN A 25 -15.16 4.59 -3.07
CA ASN A 25 -14.40 5.23 -1.98
C ASN A 25 -15.30 5.95 -0.97
N ASP A 26 -16.37 6.61 -1.40
CA ASP A 26 -17.24 7.41 -0.51
C ASP A 26 -17.89 6.58 0.60
N ALA A 27 -18.11 5.27 0.37
CA ALA A 27 -18.63 4.37 1.39
C ALA A 27 -17.56 3.86 2.37
N PHE A 28 -16.33 3.60 1.90
CA PHE A 28 -15.31 2.89 2.68
C PHE A 28 -14.16 3.75 3.19
N ILE A 29 -13.89 4.90 2.57
CA ILE A 29 -12.86 5.84 3.01
C ILE A 29 -13.56 7.01 3.67
N ILE A 30 -13.48 7.06 4.99
CA ILE A 30 -14.15 8.05 5.82
C ILE A 30 -13.13 9.00 6.45
N ASP A 31 -13.55 10.23 6.72
CA ASP A 31 -12.75 11.15 7.50
C ASP A 31 -12.88 10.87 9.01
N LYS A 32 -12.08 11.60 9.80
CA LYS A 32 -12.11 11.51 11.26
C LYS A 32 -13.50 11.82 11.85
N ALA A 33 -14.22 12.80 11.32
CA ALA A 33 -15.54 13.17 11.86
C ALA A 33 -16.55 12.03 11.69
N LYS A 34 -16.58 11.41 10.51
CA LYS A 34 -17.42 10.24 10.22
C LYS A 34 -16.96 9.01 11.01
N LYS A 35 -15.65 8.83 11.24
CA LYS A 35 -15.15 7.79 12.15
C LYS A 35 -15.77 7.95 13.55
N GLU A 36 -15.69 9.14 14.14
CA GLU A 36 -16.23 9.39 15.48
C GLU A 36 -17.76 9.26 15.51
N GLU A 37 -18.47 9.67 14.45
CA GLU A 37 -19.91 9.48 14.33
C GLU A 37 -20.30 8.00 14.34
N ILE A 38 -19.62 7.15 13.57
CA ILE A 38 -19.87 5.71 13.54
C ILE A 38 -19.62 5.09 14.93
N LEU A 39 -18.53 5.46 15.59
CA LEU A 39 -18.21 4.97 16.93
C LEU A 39 -19.21 5.43 17.98
N ALA A 40 -19.73 6.65 17.87
CA ALA A 40 -20.76 7.18 18.78
C ALA A 40 -22.12 6.49 18.59
N ASN A 41 -22.41 5.98 17.39
CA ASN A 41 -23.64 5.25 17.08
C ASN A 41 -23.58 3.75 17.45
N CYS A 42 -22.46 3.27 17.98
CA CYS A 42 -22.36 1.90 18.51
C CYS A 42 -23.27 1.75 19.74
N GLN A 43 -23.98 0.63 19.82
CA GLN A 43 -25.00 0.35 20.85
C GLN A 43 -24.41 -0.15 22.16
N SER A 44 -23.13 -0.55 22.15
CA SER A 44 -22.41 -1.07 23.32
C SER A 44 -20.92 -0.76 23.21
N GLU A 45 -20.22 -0.78 24.35
CA GLU A 45 -18.76 -0.65 24.37
C GLU A 45 -18.07 -1.84 23.68
N GLU A 46 -18.67 -3.03 23.75
CA GLU A 46 -18.18 -4.20 23.03
C GLU A 46 -18.24 -3.99 21.51
N GLU A 47 -19.37 -3.52 20.97
CA GLU A 47 -19.50 -3.10 19.57
C GLU A 47 -18.51 -2.03 19.20
N ARG A 48 -18.38 -1.00 20.03
CA ARG A 48 -17.49 0.13 19.77
C ARG A 48 -16.03 -0.33 19.62
N LYS A 49 -15.55 -1.20 20.51
CA LYS A 49 -14.18 -1.73 20.45
C LYS A 49 -13.91 -2.50 19.17
N LYS A 50 -14.76 -3.48 18.83
CA LYS A 50 -14.59 -4.27 17.59
C LYS A 50 -14.83 -3.45 16.32
N THR A 51 -15.64 -2.40 16.38
CA THR A 51 -15.85 -1.45 15.29
C THR A 51 -14.59 -0.61 15.05
N ASP A 52 -13.98 -0.05 16.10
CA ASP A 52 -12.72 0.72 15.97
C ASP A 52 -11.59 -0.13 15.38
N GLU A 53 -11.53 -1.43 15.72
CA GLU A 53 -10.60 -2.39 15.11
C GLU A 53 -10.79 -2.60 13.60
N LEU A 54 -11.94 -2.23 13.02
CA LEU A 54 -12.17 -2.27 11.56
C LEU A 54 -11.82 -0.95 10.88
N ILE A 55 -11.67 0.13 11.63
CA ILE A 55 -11.41 1.48 11.10
C ILE A 55 -9.90 1.72 11.07
N ARG A 56 -9.28 1.50 9.92
CA ARG A 56 -7.81 1.51 9.78
C ARG A 56 -7.30 2.77 9.08
N PRO A 57 -6.27 3.46 9.59
CA PRO A 57 -5.65 4.58 8.87
C PRO A 57 -5.24 4.16 7.46
N ILE A 58 -5.55 4.98 6.46
CA ILE A 58 -5.24 4.69 5.05
C ILE A 58 -4.48 5.84 4.40
N LEU A 59 -3.48 5.50 3.57
CA LEU A 59 -2.73 6.44 2.75
C LEU A 59 -3.06 6.24 1.26
N ARG A 60 -3.37 7.34 0.59
CA ARG A 60 -3.45 7.41 -0.89
C ARG A 60 -2.08 7.77 -1.45
N GLY A 61 -1.90 7.61 -2.76
CA GLY A 61 -0.61 7.94 -3.39
C GLY A 61 -0.15 9.38 -3.12
N ARG A 62 -1.06 10.36 -3.09
CA ARG A 62 -0.71 11.76 -2.80
C ARG A 62 -0.31 12.03 -1.34
N ASP A 63 -0.67 11.13 -0.44
CA ASP A 63 -0.41 11.24 0.99
C ASP A 63 1.01 10.72 1.31
N ILE A 64 1.62 9.89 0.45
CA ILE A 64 3.01 9.43 0.60
C ILE A 64 3.95 10.46 -0.01
N LYS A 65 5.00 10.82 0.74
CA LYS A 65 6.00 11.81 0.36
C LYS A 65 7.39 11.17 0.30
N ARG A 66 8.35 11.94 -0.19
CA ARG A 66 9.76 11.60 -0.06
C ARG A 66 10.11 11.51 1.42
N TYR A 67 10.65 10.37 1.85
CA TYR A 67 11.02 10.06 3.24
C TYR A 67 9.89 10.11 4.29
N GLY A 68 8.62 9.98 3.90
CA GLY A 68 7.54 10.04 4.88
C GLY A 68 6.15 10.08 4.29
N TYR A 69 5.21 10.62 5.06
CA TYR A 69 3.81 10.75 4.68
C TYR A 69 3.19 12.02 5.28
N GLU A 70 2.08 12.44 4.71
CA GLU A 70 1.21 13.49 5.20
C GLU A 70 -0.17 12.87 5.44
N PHE A 71 -0.51 12.64 6.71
CA PHE A 71 -1.76 11.97 7.04
C PHE A 71 -2.95 12.92 6.89
N ALA A 72 -3.90 12.53 6.04
CA ALA A 72 -5.08 13.33 5.72
C ALA A 72 -6.27 13.07 6.65
N ASP A 73 -6.04 12.45 7.83
CA ASP A 73 -7.10 12.03 8.75
C ASP A 73 -8.18 11.17 8.07
N LEU A 74 -7.73 10.28 7.18
CA LEU A 74 -8.57 9.33 6.44
C LEU A 74 -8.43 7.91 6.98
N TYR A 75 -9.55 7.22 7.03
CA TYR A 75 -9.67 5.88 7.56
C TYR A 75 -10.44 4.98 6.59
N LEU A 76 -9.99 3.75 6.47
CA LEU A 76 -10.64 2.68 5.74
C LEU A 76 -11.57 1.90 6.68
N LEU A 77 -12.81 1.69 6.27
CA LEU A 77 -13.66 0.63 6.80
C LEU A 77 -13.20 -0.70 6.18
N PHE A 78 -12.40 -1.47 6.92
CA PHE A 78 -11.82 -2.71 6.42
C PHE A 78 -12.82 -3.88 6.53
N ILE A 79 -13.62 -4.06 5.49
CA ILE A 79 -14.68 -5.09 5.43
C ILE A 79 -14.31 -6.16 4.39
N PRO A 80 -13.67 -7.28 4.79
CA PRO A 80 -13.32 -8.36 3.88
C PRO A 80 -14.56 -9.07 3.33
N TRP A 81 -14.37 -9.93 2.34
CA TRP A 81 -15.46 -10.78 1.83
C TRP A 81 -15.99 -11.69 2.94
N HIS A 82 -17.31 -11.91 2.97
CA HIS A 82 -18.00 -12.75 3.95
C HIS A 82 -17.89 -12.25 5.40
N PHE A 83 -17.46 -11.01 5.64
CA PHE A 83 -17.40 -10.43 6.97
C PHE A 83 -18.76 -10.49 7.69
N PRO A 84 -18.83 -10.84 8.99
CA PRO A 84 -17.72 -11.16 9.90
C PRO A 84 -17.22 -12.62 9.82
N LEU A 85 -17.81 -13.47 8.98
CA LEU A 85 -17.54 -14.91 8.88
C LEU A 85 -16.38 -15.28 7.93
N HIS A 86 -15.58 -14.31 7.51
CA HIS A 86 -14.48 -14.43 6.54
C HIS A 86 -13.39 -15.48 6.86
N GLN A 87 -13.30 -15.94 8.12
CA GLN A 87 -12.35 -16.98 8.56
C GLN A 87 -13.02 -18.34 8.86
N ARG A 88 -14.30 -18.52 8.49
CA ARG A 88 -15.03 -19.76 8.74
C ARG A 88 -14.47 -20.93 7.91
N THR A 89 -14.51 -22.12 8.50
CA THR A 89 -14.21 -23.40 7.83
C THR A 89 -15.47 -24.28 7.75
N PRO A 90 -15.85 -24.81 6.58
CA PRO A 90 -15.28 -24.53 5.26
C PRO A 90 -15.53 -23.08 4.82
N GLU A 91 -14.69 -22.59 3.90
CA GLU A 91 -14.81 -21.24 3.34
C GLU A 91 -16.17 -21.03 2.67
N ILE A 92 -16.75 -19.85 2.87
CA ILE A 92 -17.99 -19.44 2.21
C ILE A 92 -17.73 -19.19 0.72
N LYS A 93 -18.63 -19.66 -0.14
CA LYS A 93 -18.55 -19.43 -1.58
C LYS A 93 -19.68 -18.52 -2.03
N GLY A 94 -19.30 -17.39 -2.60
CA GLY A 94 -20.24 -16.38 -3.08
C GLY A 94 -20.93 -15.63 -1.96
N ALA A 95 -21.85 -14.73 -2.32
CA ALA A 95 -22.51 -13.88 -1.33
C ALA A 95 -23.37 -14.70 -0.35
N SER A 96 -23.19 -14.43 0.95
CA SER A 96 -23.88 -15.14 2.02
C SER A 96 -24.87 -14.24 2.77
N LYS A 97 -26.15 -14.63 2.74
CA LYS A 97 -27.18 -14.01 3.59
C LYS A 97 -26.93 -14.22 5.08
N GLU A 98 -26.26 -15.32 5.44
CA GLU A 98 -25.86 -15.58 6.82
C GLU A 98 -24.79 -14.57 7.27
N ALA A 99 -23.81 -14.27 6.41
CA ALA A 99 -22.79 -13.27 6.68
C ALA A 99 -23.41 -11.86 6.80
N GLU A 100 -24.32 -11.49 5.90
CA GLU A 100 -25.03 -10.19 5.98
C GLU A 100 -25.81 -10.05 7.29
N LYS A 101 -26.58 -11.08 7.66
CA LYS A 101 -27.32 -11.09 8.93
C LYS A 101 -26.38 -11.05 10.14
N ALA A 102 -25.25 -11.76 10.10
CA ALA A 102 -24.26 -11.70 11.17
C ALA A 102 -23.64 -10.30 11.26
N PHE A 103 -23.37 -9.65 10.13
CA PHE A 103 -22.82 -8.30 10.07
C PHE A 103 -23.80 -7.26 10.64
N GLU A 104 -25.07 -7.29 10.21
CA GLU A 104 -26.14 -6.42 10.72
C GLU A 104 -26.30 -6.53 12.24
N ASN A 105 -26.27 -7.75 12.79
CA ASN A 105 -26.44 -7.96 14.23
C ASN A 105 -25.18 -7.62 15.05
N GLN A 106 -23.98 -7.91 14.52
CA GLN A 106 -22.75 -7.76 15.29
C GLN A 106 -22.15 -6.36 15.15
N TYR A 107 -22.34 -5.67 14.03
CA TYR A 107 -21.76 -4.36 13.74
C TYR A 107 -22.82 -3.40 13.18
N PRO A 108 -23.95 -3.19 13.87
CA PRO A 108 -25.06 -2.38 13.36
C PRO A 108 -24.63 -0.96 12.98
N ALA A 109 -23.66 -0.33 13.68
CA ALA A 109 -23.20 1.02 13.33
C ALA A 109 -22.56 1.09 11.92
N ILE A 110 -21.62 0.19 11.60
CA ILE A 110 -20.98 0.14 10.27
C ILE A 110 -21.98 -0.33 9.22
N TYR A 111 -22.79 -1.34 9.53
CA TYR A 111 -23.80 -1.85 8.60
C TYR A 111 -24.76 -0.74 8.17
N ASN A 112 -25.26 0.05 9.12
CA ASN A 112 -26.16 1.17 8.84
C ASN A 112 -25.49 2.27 8.03
N HIS A 113 -24.21 2.58 8.28
CA HIS A 113 -23.44 3.50 7.44
C HIS A 113 -23.34 3.00 5.99
N LEU A 114 -22.94 1.75 5.78
CA LEU A 114 -22.81 1.18 4.43
C LEU A 114 -24.18 1.03 3.73
N LEU A 115 -25.25 0.79 4.49
CA LEU A 115 -26.61 0.67 3.96
C LEU A 115 -27.07 1.94 3.23
N GLN A 116 -26.57 3.11 3.62
CA GLN A 116 -26.84 4.39 2.93
C GLN A 116 -26.35 4.39 1.48
N TYR A 117 -25.38 3.53 1.14
CA TYR A 117 -24.78 3.39 -0.18
C TYR A 117 -25.17 2.09 -0.86
N LYS A 118 -26.21 1.38 -0.38
CA LYS A 118 -26.53 0.03 -0.84
C LYS A 118 -26.81 -0.04 -2.33
N GLU A 119 -27.44 0.99 -2.92
CA GLU A 119 -27.73 1.03 -4.35
C GLU A 119 -26.43 1.06 -5.18
N GLU A 120 -25.53 1.99 -4.88
CA GLU A 120 -24.24 2.14 -5.56
C GLU A 120 -23.38 0.90 -5.35
N LEU A 121 -23.31 0.42 -4.11
CA LEU A 121 -22.52 -0.73 -3.71
C LEU A 121 -23.00 -2.03 -4.37
N SER A 122 -24.31 -2.22 -4.52
CA SER A 122 -24.90 -3.37 -5.21
C SER A 122 -24.74 -3.30 -6.73
N ASN A 123 -24.64 -2.09 -7.28
CA ASN A 123 -24.42 -1.88 -8.71
C ASN A 123 -22.94 -1.91 -9.12
N ARG A 124 -21.99 -1.93 -8.16
CA ARG A 124 -20.56 -2.18 -8.43
C ARG A 124 -20.38 -3.48 -9.17
N ASN A 125 -19.54 -3.47 -10.21
CA ASN A 125 -19.12 -4.63 -11.01
C ASN A 125 -20.09 -5.82 -10.90
N LYS A 126 -21.27 -5.72 -11.53
CA LYS A 126 -22.40 -6.68 -11.36
C LYS A 126 -22.03 -8.14 -11.61
N ALA A 127 -20.93 -8.39 -12.34
CA ALA A 127 -20.38 -9.72 -12.57
C ALA A 127 -19.65 -10.33 -11.36
N GLU A 128 -19.32 -9.53 -10.34
CA GLU A 128 -18.67 -9.97 -9.10
C GLU A 128 -19.59 -9.80 -7.87
N THR A 129 -20.28 -8.66 -7.73
CA THR A 129 -21.10 -8.37 -6.54
C THR A 129 -22.34 -9.28 -6.46
N GLY A 130 -22.63 -9.86 -5.29
CA GLY A 130 -23.73 -10.80 -5.10
C GLY A 130 -23.46 -12.22 -5.61
N ILE A 131 -22.41 -12.41 -6.41
CA ILE A 131 -21.98 -13.70 -6.94
C ILE A 131 -20.73 -14.18 -6.21
N ARG A 132 -19.76 -13.29 -6.03
CA ARG A 132 -18.46 -13.58 -5.41
C ARG A 132 -18.40 -13.15 -3.94
N TYR A 133 -18.98 -12.00 -3.63
CA TYR A 133 -18.96 -11.38 -2.29
C TYR A 133 -20.21 -10.52 -2.09
N GLU A 134 -20.50 -10.20 -0.84
CA GLU A 134 -21.66 -9.41 -0.42
C GLU A 134 -21.52 -7.93 -0.81
N TRP A 135 -22.65 -7.25 -1.08
CA TRP A 135 -22.66 -5.85 -1.53
C TRP A 135 -21.93 -4.90 -0.57
N TYR A 136 -21.83 -5.22 0.72
CA TYR A 136 -21.18 -4.38 1.73
C TYR A 136 -19.66 -4.61 1.86
N ALA A 137 -19.09 -5.59 1.16
CA ALA A 137 -17.67 -5.92 1.29
C ALA A 137 -16.78 -5.09 0.35
N LEU A 138 -15.49 -4.99 0.67
CA LEU A 138 -14.46 -4.41 -0.19
C LEU A 138 -14.34 -5.21 -1.49
N GLN A 139 -14.11 -4.54 -2.63
CA GLN A 139 -13.96 -5.23 -3.91
C GLN A 139 -12.69 -6.10 -3.96
N ARG A 140 -11.55 -5.62 -3.47
CA ARG A 140 -10.33 -6.41 -3.25
C ARG A 140 -9.69 -6.01 -1.93
N TRP A 141 -9.67 -6.94 -0.99
CA TRP A 141 -9.13 -6.71 0.35
C TRP A 141 -7.77 -7.38 0.58
N GLY A 142 -7.24 -8.11 -0.42
CA GLY A 142 -5.97 -8.81 -0.32
C GLY A 142 -6.07 -10.14 0.43
N ALA A 143 -7.06 -10.99 0.14
CA ALA A 143 -7.34 -12.23 0.87
C ALA A 143 -6.11 -13.11 1.21
N ASN A 144 -5.09 -13.13 0.35
CA ASN A 144 -3.87 -13.93 0.56
C ASN A 144 -2.73 -13.19 1.28
N TYR A 145 -2.84 -11.87 1.50
CA TYR A 145 -1.75 -11.03 2.01
C TYR A 145 -2.23 -9.89 2.94
N TRP A 146 -3.49 -9.85 3.34
CA TRP A 146 -4.02 -8.73 4.11
C TRP A 146 -3.33 -8.58 5.48
N GLU A 147 -2.85 -9.69 6.06
CA GLU A 147 -2.05 -9.70 7.29
C GLU A 147 -0.74 -8.91 7.14
N ASP A 148 -0.21 -8.79 5.92
CA ASP A 148 0.99 -8.01 5.65
C ASP A 148 0.76 -6.50 5.84
N PHE A 149 -0.47 -6.01 5.82
CA PHE A 149 -0.76 -4.61 6.17
C PHE A 149 -0.47 -4.31 7.65
N PHE A 150 -0.36 -5.32 8.52
CA PHE A 150 -0.05 -5.15 9.94
C PHE A 150 1.43 -5.34 10.26
N LYS A 151 2.25 -5.66 9.25
CA LYS A 151 3.70 -5.86 9.41
C LYS A 151 4.45 -4.59 9.03
N GLU A 152 5.74 -4.56 9.39
CA GLU A 152 6.68 -3.61 8.82
C GLU A 152 6.65 -3.72 7.28
N LYS A 153 6.51 -2.57 6.62
CA LYS A 153 6.37 -2.51 5.16
C LYS A 153 6.79 -1.15 4.61
N LEU A 154 7.19 -1.14 3.34
CA LEU A 154 7.29 0.10 2.56
C LEU A 154 5.96 0.36 1.87
N LEU A 155 5.42 1.56 2.02
CA LEU A 155 4.34 2.08 1.18
C LEU A 155 4.92 2.99 0.12
N TYR A 156 4.44 2.89 -1.11
CA TYR A 156 4.92 3.76 -2.18
C TYR A 156 3.88 4.08 -3.24
N SER A 157 4.02 5.29 -3.80
CA SER A 157 3.14 5.82 -4.83
C SER A 157 3.55 5.34 -6.21
N GLU A 158 2.58 4.94 -7.02
CA GLU A 158 2.91 4.49 -8.37
C GLU A 158 3.32 5.66 -9.27
N ILE A 159 2.56 6.76 -9.30
CA ILE A 159 2.81 7.91 -10.16
C ILE A 159 3.52 9.00 -9.36
N VAL A 160 4.75 9.32 -9.77
CA VAL A 160 5.60 10.25 -9.02
C VAL A 160 6.44 11.13 -9.93
N ARG A 161 7.01 12.20 -9.36
CA ARG A 161 8.07 13.01 -9.98
C ARG A 161 9.42 12.85 -9.29
N GLU A 162 9.39 12.33 -8.07
CA GLU A 162 10.54 11.98 -7.24
C GLU A 162 10.21 10.72 -6.44
N PRO A 163 11.20 9.98 -5.90
CA PRO A 163 10.95 8.83 -5.04
C PRO A 163 10.04 9.19 -3.86
N GLN A 164 8.92 8.49 -3.73
CA GLN A 164 7.95 8.65 -2.65
C GLN A 164 7.73 7.28 -2.01
N PHE A 165 8.60 6.94 -1.05
CA PHE A 165 8.50 5.74 -0.25
C PHE A 165 8.40 6.12 1.22
N PHE A 166 7.58 5.39 1.96
CA PHE A 166 7.42 5.52 3.40
C PHE A 166 7.64 4.16 4.06
N LEU A 167 8.55 4.09 5.02
CA LEU A 167 8.77 2.90 5.84
C LEU A 167 7.86 2.93 7.07
N ASP A 168 6.78 2.14 7.01
CA ASP A 168 5.87 1.93 8.12
C ASP A 168 6.39 0.81 9.02
N LYS A 169 7.23 1.18 9.99
CA LYS A 169 7.83 0.24 10.96
C LYS A 169 6.81 -0.47 11.85
N ASN A 170 5.64 0.15 12.08
CA ASN A 170 4.65 -0.34 13.04
C ASN A 170 3.45 -1.02 12.40
N GLY A 171 3.40 -1.12 11.07
CA GLY A 171 2.25 -1.70 10.39
C GLY A 171 0.95 -0.89 10.56
N GLN A 172 1.06 0.43 10.74
CA GLN A 172 -0.08 1.30 11.07
C GLN A 172 -1.02 1.55 9.88
N PHE A 173 -0.49 1.64 8.66
CA PHE A 173 -1.23 2.18 7.53
C PHE A 173 -1.62 1.13 6.50
N PHE A 174 -2.86 1.24 6.02
CA PHE A 174 -3.31 0.56 4.82
C PHE A 174 -3.00 1.43 3.60
N ALA A 175 -2.81 0.76 2.46
CA ALA A 175 -2.60 1.41 1.18
C ALA A 175 -3.91 1.44 0.38
N GLU A 176 -4.25 2.58 -0.22
CA GLU A 176 -5.32 2.67 -1.22
C GLU A 176 -4.88 2.02 -2.55
N ALA A 177 -5.83 1.71 -3.43
CA ALA A 177 -5.62 0.99 -4.68
C ALA A 177 -4.58 1.60 -5.63
N THR A 178 -4.25 2.89 -5.53
CA THR A 178 -3.18 3.56 -6.31
C THR A 178 -1.81 3.54 -5.64
N THR A 179 -1.74 2.95 -4.45
CA THR A 179 -0.54 2.76 -3.64
C THR A 179 -0.18 1.28 -3.59
N PHE A 180 1.09 0.99 -3.37
CA PHE A 180 1.61 -0.37 -3.20
C PHE A 180 2.26 -0.53 -1.84
N ILE A 181 2.29 -1.76 -1.35
CA ILE A 181 3.09 -2.18 -0.21
C ILE A 181 4.21 -3.11 -0.67
N MET A 182 5.36 -3.02 -0.02
CA MET A 182 6.47 -3.97 -0.14
C MET A 182 6.81 -4.51 1.24
N THR A 183 6.73 -5.82 1.41
CA THR A 183 7.04 -6.56 2.65
C THR A 183 8.22 -7.48 2.43
N GLY A 184 8.93 -7.87 3.50
CA GLY A 184 10.06 -8.80 3.43
C GLY A 184 11.26 -8.33 4.24
N GLU A 185 12.45 -8.75 3.82
CA GLU A 185 13.69 -8.44 4.53
C GLU A 185 14.36 -7.15 4.03
N ASN A 186 15.16 -6.54 4.90
CA ASN A 186 16.02 -5.38 4.56
C ASN A 186 15.25 -4.16 4.04
N LEU A 187 14.02 -3.94 4.53
CA LEU A 187 13.16 -2.84 4.06
C LEU A 187 13.77 -1.46 4.32
N GLU A 188 14.45 -1.25 5.45
CA GLU A 188 15.15 0.02 5.73
C GLU A 188 16.33 0.25 4.76
N TYR A 189 17.08 -0.80 4.42
CA TYR A 189 18.11 -0.70 3.39
C TYR A 189 17.52 -0.31 2.03
N LEU A 190 16.45 -1.00 1.61
CA LEU A 190 15.74 -0.69 0.36
C LEU A 190 15.15 0.73 0.37
N TYR A 191 14.60 1.17 1.50
CA TYR A 191 14.07 2.52 1.68
C TYR A 191 15.13 3.58 1.36
N HIS A 192 16.33 3.48 1.91
CA HIS A 192 17.39 4.45 1.65
C HIS A 192 17.90 4.38 0.20
N LEU A 193 18.09 3.18 -0.35
CA LEU A 193 18.56 3.02 -1.73
C LEU A 193 17.54 3.51 -2.75
N LEU A 194 16.25 3.22 -2.57
CA LEU A 194 15.20 3.64 -3.51
C LEU A 194 15.02 5.16 -3.53
N HIS A 195 15.44 5.86 -2.47
CA HIS A 195 15.49 7.32 -2.46
C HIS A 195 16.76 7.90 -3.09
N SER A 196 17.81 7.09 -3.32
CA SER A 196 19.06 7.57 -3.91
C SER A 196 18.83 8.15 -5.30
N LYS A 197 19.47 9.28 -5.60
CA LYS A 197 19.55 9.88 -6.94
C LYS A 197 20.09 8.88 -7.96
N THR A 198 21.15 8.16 -7.61
CA THR A 198 21.75 7.13 -8.48
C THR A 198 20.75 6.04 -8.85
N ILE A 199 20.13 5.41 -7.85
CA ILE A 199 19.17 4.31 -8.08
C ILE A 199 17.93 4.83 -8.80
N THR A 200 17.47 6.02 -8.45
CA THR A 200 16.35 6.69 -9.13
C THR A 200 16.66 6.95 -10.59
N TYR A 201 17.84 7.47 -10.90
CA TYR A 201 18.30 7.69 -12.27
C TYR A 201 18.31 6.38 -13.06
N PHE A 202 18.86 5.32 -12.49
CA PHE A 202 18.83 4.00 -13.13
C PHE A 202 17.42 3.51 -13.40
N PHE A 203 16.54 3.61 -12.40
CA PHE A 203 15.14 3.21 -12.57
C PHE A 203 14.46 4.02 -13.69
N LYS A 204 14.52 5.36 -13.63
CA LYS A 204 13.91 6.26 -14.62
C LYS A 204 14.42 5.99 -16.04
N THR A 205 15.72 5.78 -16.19
CA THR A 205 16.37 5.66 -17.51
C THR A 205 16.15 4.29 -18.14
N PHE A 206 16.24 3.22 -17.35
CA PHE A 206 16.34 1.87 -17.90
C PHE A 206 15.13 0.96 -17.57
N TYR A 207 14.40 1.22 -16.49
CA TYR A 207 13.42 0.26 -15.96
C TYR A 207 11.98 0.78 -15.91
N ALA A 208 11.76 2.09 -15.77
CA ALA A 208 10.43 2.69 -15.57
C ALA A 208 9.44 2.46 -16.73
N GLY A 209 9.91 1.97 -17.87
CA GLY A 209 9.07 1.63 -19.03
C GLY A 209 8.49 2.86 -19.74
N GLY A 210 9.13 4.02 -19.58
CA GLY A 210 8.74 5.29 -20.18
C GLY A 210 8.40 6.39 -19.16
N GLY A 211 8.45 7.64 -19.60
CA GLY A 211 8.06 8.82 -18.81
C GLY A 211 6.56 9.08 -18.82
N LEU A 212 6.11 9.96 -17.92
CA LEU A 212 4.75 10.47 -17.82
C LEU A 212 4.79 12.02 -17.79
N GLY A 213 4.30 12.65 -18.85
CA GLY A 213 4.37 14.11 -18.98
C GLY A 213 5.81 14.60 -19.14
N SER A 214 6.15 15.73 -18.51
CA SER A 214 7.47 16.37 -18.60
C SER A 214 8.57 15.69 -17.79
N ASP A 215 8.23 15.22 -16.58
CA ASP A 215 9.18 14.85 -15.52
C ASP A 215 8.69 13.66 -14.68
N GLY A 216 7.44 13.23 -14.84
CA GLY A 216 6.87 12.13 -14.08
C GLY A 216 7.31 10.76 -14.59
N TYR A 217 7.21 9.76 -13.74
CA TYR A 217 7.44 8.35 -14.07
C TYR A 217 6.61 7.44 -13.15
N ARG A 218 6.61 6.14 -13.44
CA ARG A 218 5.77 5.18 -12.72
C ARG A 218 6.56 4.04 -12.08
N TYR A 219 6.45 3.89 -10.75
CA TYR A 219 6.91 2.71 -10.01
C TYR A 219 5.94 1.53 -10.16
N LYS A 220 5.63 1.13 -11.40
CA LYS A 220 4.82 -0.07 -11.64
C LYS A 220 5.53 -1.27 -11.02
N LYS A 221 4.79 -2.11 -10.27
CA LYS A 221 5.30 -3.37 -9.68
C LYS A 221 6.17 -4.15 -10.67
N VAL A 222 5.64 -4.45 -11.86
CA VAL A 222 6.32 -5.25 -12.90
C VAL A 222 7.66 -4.69 -13.39
N PHE A 223 7.91 -3.40 -13.16
CA PHE A 223 9.15 -2.71 -13.53
C PHE A 223 10.07 -2.58 -12.33
N LEU A 224 9.53 -2.20 -11.17
CA LEU A 224 10.30 -2.12 -9.93
C LEU A 224 10.89 -3.49 -9.57
N GLU A 225 10.14 -4.58 -9.75
CA GLU A 225 10.61 -5.95 -9.58
C GLU A 225 11.85 -6.31 -10.43
N LYS A 226 12.07 -5.62 -11.56
CA LYS A 226 13.23 -5.87 -12.44
C LYS A 226 14.46 -5.03 -12.07
N LEU A 227 14.31 -4.00 -11.24
CA LEU A 227 15.40 -3.10 -10.86
C LEU A 227 16.48 -3.89 -10.09
N PRO A 228 17.72 -3.98 -10.58
CA PRO A 228 18.80 -4.64 -9.85
C PRO A 228 19.28 -3.76 -8.71
N ILE A 229 19.07 -4.21 -7.48
CA ILE A 229 19.53 -3.51 -6.27
C ILE A 229 20.69 -4.32 -5.66
N PRO A 230 21.78 -3.68 -5.24
CA PRO A 230 22.88 -4.34 -4.56
C PRO A 230 22.40 -4.90 -3.22
N LYS A 231 22.82 -6.13 -2.88
CA LYS A 231 22.50 -6.72 -1.57
C LYS A 231 23.20 -5.93 -0.44
N PRO A 232 22.68 -5.97 0.80
CA PRO A 232 23.32 -5.29 1.92
C PRO A 232 24.75 -5.81 2.10
N ILE A 233 25.72 -4.88 2.11
CA ILE A 233 27.11 -5.14 2.46
C ILE A 233 27.39 -4.32 3.72
N LEU A 234 28.13 -4.89 4.68
CA LEU A 234 28.42 -4.28 6.00
C LEU A 234 29.04 -2.86 5.95
N SER A 235 29.48 -2.37 4.79
CA SER A 235 30.16 -1.09 4.61
C SER A 235 29.28 0.07 4.12
N ILE A 236 27.97 -0.13 3.92
CA ILE A 236 27.08 0.93 3.42
C ILE A 236 26.48 1.70 4.61
N SER A 237 26.72 3.02 4.65
CA SER A 237 26.01 3.90 5.59
C SER A 237 24.60 4.15 5.07
N LEU A 238 23.61 3.98 5.94
CA LEU A 238 22.20 4.25 5.66
C LEU A 238 21.78 5.68 6.04
N GLU A 239 22.72 6.50 6.52
CA GLU A 239 22.46 7.92 6.73
C GLU A 239 22.17 8.61 5.39
N GLU A 240 21.08 9.38 5.34
CA GLU A 240 20.63 10.07 4.11
C GLU A 240 21.72 10.95 3.50
N SER A 241 22.54 11.61 4.33
CA SER A 241 23.65 12.45 3.90
C SER A 241 24.83 11.67 3.30
N ALA A 242 24.94 10.37 3.58
CA ALA A 242 26.08 9.53 3.23
C ALA A 242 25.76 8.46 2.17
N ILE A 243 24.47 8.16 1.97
CA ILE A 243 24.03 7.04 1.11
C ILE A 243 24.56 7.16 -0.33
N GLU A 244 24.55 8.37 -0.93
CA GLU A 244 25.08 8.57 -2.29
C GLU A 244 26.57 8.23 -2.36
N ASN A 245 27.37 8.69 -1.41
CA ASN A 245 28.80 8.40 -1.38
C ASN A 245 29.07 6.90 -1.21
N SER A 246 28.28 6.20 -0.39
CA SER A 246 28.35 4.75 -0.28
C SER A 246 28.00 4.05 -1.60
N ILE A 247 26.98 4.54 -2.30
CA ILE A 247 26.56 4.01 -3.61
C ILE A 247 27.61 4.27 -4.69
N TYR A 248 28.22 5.45 -4.72
CA TYR A 248 29.30 5.78 -5.66
C TYR A 248 30.50 4.85 -5.50
N LYS A 249 30.91 4.60 -4.25
CA LYS A 249 31.98 3.65 -3.92
C LYS A 249 31.61 2.23 -4.33
N LEU A 250 30.38 1.81 -4.06
CA LEU A 250 29.87 0.48 -4.38
C LEU A 250 29.89 0.20 -5.89
N TYR A 251 29.53 1.17 -6.71
CA TYR A 251 29.57 1.04 -8.17
C TYR A 251 30.93 1.40 -8.80
N GLY A 252 31.89 1.88 -8.00
CA GLY A 252 33.18 2.34 -8.50
C GLY A 252 33.02 3.44 -9.55
N PHE A 253 32.24 4.48 -9.25
CA PHE A 253 32.11 5.62 -10.16
C PHE A 253 33.34 6.54 -10.11
N SER A 254 33.73 7.00 -11.29
CA SER A 254 34.66 8.12 -11.47
C SER A 254 33.99 9.45 -11.09
N GLU A 255 34.80 10.50 -10.88
CA GLU A 255 34.27 11.86 -10.63
C GLU A 255 33.38 12.37 -11.77
N GLU A 256 33.69 11.98 -13.01
CA GLU A 256 32.94 12.36 -14.20
C GLU A 256 31.55 11.70 -14.22
N GLU A 257 31.48 10.41 -13.88
CA GLU A 257 30.21 9.69 -13.74
C GLU A 257 29.36 10.24 -12.59
N ILE A 258 29.99 10.58 -11.44
CA ILE A 258 29.30 11.21 -10.31
C ILE A 258 28.70 12.54 -10.75
N LYS A 259 29.51 13.43 -11.34
CA LYS A 259 29.04 14.73 -11.85
C LYS A 259 27.93 14.55 -12.88
N PHE A 260 28.02 13.53 -13.75
CA PHE A 260 26.97 13.24 -14.72
C PHE A 260 25.66 12.89 -14.04
N ILE A 261 25.67 11.99 -13.05
CA ILE A 261 24.47 11.55 -12.30
C ILE A 261 23.87 12.70 -11.49
N GLU A 262 24.70 13.51 -10.81
CA GLU A 262 24.23 14.62 -9.97
C GLU A 262 23.53 15.73 -10.78
N ASN A 263 23.87 15.84 -12.06
CA ASN A 263 23.24 16.78 -12.99
C ASN A 263 21.95 16.23 -13.65
N GLN A 264 21.57 14.98 -13.39
CA GLN A 264 20.31 14.43 -13.89
C GLN A 264 19.14 14.93 -13.03
N LYS A 265 18.06 15.33 -13.72
CA LYS A 265 16.79 15.75 -13.10
C LYS A 265 15.90 14.55 -12.77
#